data_AF-A0A1J0VMK2-F1
#
_entry.id   AF-A0A1J0VMK2-F1
#
_cell.length_a   1.000
_cell.length_b   1.000
_cell.length_c   1.000
_cell.angle_alpha   90.00
_cell.angle_beta   90.00
_cell.angle_gamma   90.00
#
_symmetry.space_group_name_H-M   'P 1'
#
loop_
_entity.id
_entity.type
_entity.pdbx_description
1 polymer ?
#
loop_
_entity_poly.entity_id
_entity_poly.type
_entity_poly.pdbx_seq_one_letter_code
_entity_poly.pdbx_strand_id
1 'polypeptide(L)'
;MTDSVDVDTVRLRRAAGDTRRARGSLDDVMSTLSTALDAQGEAPWGTDKIGSTFAEQYVPYRTNLETAGENMGTTLGSMADGQTTAAVEFDRMESGNRDSFER
;
A
#
# COMPACT_ATOMS: atom_id res chain seq x y z
N MET A 1 10.12 -24.88 29.74
CA MET A 1 10.07 -25.09 28.30
C MET A 1 9.75 -23.73 27.70
N THR A 2 10.76 -22.99 27.27
CA THR A 2 10.54 -21.74 26.55
C THR A 2 10.21 -22.15 25.13
N ASP A 3 8.96 -21.98 24.71
CA ASP A 3 8.62 -22.05 23.29
C ASP A 3 9.52 -21.04 22.58
N SER A 4 10.54 -21.56 21.90
CA SER A 4 11.31 -20.77 20.95
C SER A 4 10.29 -20.30 19.92
N VAL A 5 10.01 -19.00 19.90
CA VAL A 5 9.23 -18.40 18.83
C VAL A 5 10.12 -18.47 17.59
N ASP A 6 10.04 -19.58 16.87
CA ASP A 6 10.67 -19.78 15.58
C ASP A 6 9.85 -18.98 14.56
N VAL A 7 10.18 -17.70 14.42
CA VAL A 7 9.54 -16.85 13.43
C VAL A 7 10.13 -17.20 12.07
N ASP A 8 9.29 -17.74 11.20
CA ASP A 8 9.65 -18.01 9.80
C ASP A 8 9.89 -16.67 9.06
N THR A 9 11.13 -16.18 9.13
CA THR A 9 11.55 -14.92 8.52
C THR A 9 11.48 -14.99 7.00
N VAL A 10 11.53 -16.19 6.42
CA VAL A 10 11.30 -16.42 4.98
C VAL A 10 9.85 -16.12 4.62
N ARG A 11 8.87 -16.57 5.43
CA ARG A 11 7.46 -16.21 5.24
C ARG A 11 7.21 -14.73 5.40
N LEU A 12 7.85 -14.06 6.37
CA LEU A 12 7.70 -12.61 6.53
C LEU A 12 8.24 -11.84 5.31
N ARG A 13 9.40 -12.24 4.78
CA ARG A 13 9.95 -11.66 3.54
C ARG A 13 9.05 -11.91 2.34
N ARG A 14 8.48 -13.11 2.23
CA ARG A 14 7.52 -13.44 1.17
C ARG A 14 6.26 -12.58 1.29
N ALA A 15 5.69 -12.46 2.48
CA ALA A 15 4.56 -11.60 2.75
C ALA A 15 4.86 -10.14 2.38
N ALA A 16 6.04 -9.62 2.72
CA ALA A 16 6.48 -8.29 2.32
C ALA A 16 6.51 -8.12 0.80
N GLY A 17 7.01 -9.13 0.08
CA GLY A 17 6.97 -9.17 -1.38
C GLY A 17 5.54 -9.15 -1.93
N ASP A 18 4.66 -9.98 -1.37
CA ASP A 18 3.25 -10.07 -1.79
C ASP A 18 2.50 -8.76 -1.53
N THR A 19 2.71 -8.12 -0.37
CA THR A 19 2.14 -6.81 -0.04
C THR A 19 2.65 -5.71 -0.97
N ARG A 20 3.93 -5.71 -1.35
CA ARG A 20 4.46 -4.77 -2.36
C ARG A 20 3.82 -4.97 -3.73
N ARG A 21 3.57 -6.22 -4.14
CA ARG A 21 2.84 -6.49 -5.39
C ARG A 21 1.41 -5.98 -5.34
N ALA A 22 0.71 -6.19 -4.22
CA ALA A 22 -0.64 -5.66 -4.03
C ALA A 22 -0.67 -4.12 -4.12
N ARG A 23 0.31 -3.44 -3.51
CA ARG A 23 0.51 -1.99 -3.67
C ARG A 23 0.71 -1.61 -5.14
N GLY A 24 1.62 -2.28 -5.85
CA GLY A 24 1.87 -1.99 -7.26
C GLY A 24 0.61 -2.13 -8.12
N SER A 25 -0.17 -3.19 -7.91
CA SER A 25 -1.45 -3.36 -8.61
C SER A 25 -2.48 -2.27 -8.27
N LEU A 26 -2.51 -1.78 -7.03
CA LEU A 26 -3.35 -0.65 -6.66
C LEU A 26 -2.89 0.64 -7.36
N ASP A 27 -1.59 0.92 -7.35
CA ASP A 27 -0.99 2.08 -8.00
C ASP A 27 -1.30 2.09 -9.51
N ASP A 28 -1.21 0.93 -10.18
CA ASP A 28 -1.56 0.77 -11.60
C ASP A 28 -3.04 1.06 -11.89
N VAL A 29 -3.96 0.56 -11.04
CA VAL A 29 -5.40 0.81 -11.18
C VAL A 29 -5.72 2.30 -10.96
N MET A 30 -5.14 2.90 -9.92
CA MET A 30 -5.35 4.32 -9.62
C MET A 30 -4.77 5.22 -10.72
N SER A 31 -3.61 4.87 -11.27
CA SER A 31 -3.01 5.58 -12.40
C SER A 31 -3.88 5.49 -13.66
N THR A 32 -4.42 4.30 -13.95
CA THR A 32 -5.35 4.10 -15.06
C THR A 32 -6.63 4.92 -14.88
N LEU A 33 -7.18 4.93 -13.66
CA LEU A 33 -8.36 5.73 -13.31
C LEU A 33 -8.08 7.22 -13.49
N SER A 34 -7.04 7.76 -12.86
CA SER A 34 -6.67 9.18 -12.97
C SER A 34 -6.47 9.60 -14.43
N THR A 35 -5.73 8.80 -15.21
CA THR A 35 -5.51 9.07 -16.64
C THR A 35 -6.84 9.12 -17.42
N ALA A 36 -7.75 8.18 -17.16
CA ALA A 36 -9.05 8.15 -17.82
C ALA A 36 -9.93 9.34 -17.43
N LEU A 37 -9.84 9.80 -16.18
CA LEU A 37 -10.57 10.96 -15.69
C LEU A 37 -10.01 12.28 -16.23
N ASP A 38 -8.69 12.42 -16.30
CA ASP A 38 -8.03 13.61 -16.83
C ASP A 38 -8.26 13.79 -18.33
N ALA A 39 -8.38 12.69 -19.07
CA ALA A 39 -8.71 12.72 -20.49
C ALA A 39 -10.10 13.34 -20.80
N GLN A 40 -10.99 13.43 -19.80
CA GLN A 40 -12.31 14.05 -19.95
C GLN A 40 -12.30 15.58 -19.79
N GLY A 41 -11.20 16.18 -19.31
CA GLY A 41 -11.08 17.63 -19.07
C GLY A 41 -11.81 18.14 -17.82
N GLU A 42 -11.78 19.46 -17.59
CA GLU A 42 -12.35 20.08 -16.36
C GLU A 42 -13.89 20.19 -16.36
N ALA A 43 -14.53 20.26 -17.54
CA ALA A 43 -15.97 20.39 -17.67
C ALA A 43 -16.56 19.48 -18.76
N PRO A 44 -16.38 18.14 -18.69
CA PRO A 44 -16.90 17.21 -19.68
C PRO A 44 -18.42 17.26 -19.83
N TRP A 45 -19.12 17.79 -18.82
CA TRP A 45 -20.59 17.88 -18.79
C TRP A 45 -21.12 19.27 -19.16
N GLY A 46 -20.25 20.17 -19.62
CA GLY A 46 -20.62 21.53 -20.03
C GLY A 46 -20.65 22.54 -18.88
N THR A 47 -20.70 23.81 -19.26
CA THR A 47 -20.71 24.97 -18.33
C THR A 47 -22.13 25.49 -18.04
N ASP A 48 -23.15 24.71 -18.39
CA ASP A 48 -24.53 25.07 -18.10
C ASP A 48 -24.88 24.73 -16.64
N LYS A 49 -26.09 25.09 -16.21
CA LYS A 49 -26.54 24.83 -14.84
C LYS A 49 -26.48 23.35 -14.49
N ILE A 50 -26.79 22.47 -15.44
CA ILE A 50 -26.82 21.02 -15.23
C ILE A 50 -25.40 20.48 -15.05
N GLY A 51 -24.48 20.82 -15.96
CA GLY A 51 -23.08 20.42 -15.87
C GLY A 51 -22.41 20.95 -14.61
N SER A 52 -22.71 22.19 -14.20
CA SER A 52 -22.19 22.78 -12.96
C SER A 52 -22.69 22.03 -11.71
N THR A 53 -23.99 21.75 -11.61
CA THR A 53 -24.56 20.98 -10.48
C THR A 53 -24.01 19.55 -10.42
N PHE A 54 -23.73 18.94 -11.58
CA PHE A 54 -23.08 17.64 -11.59
C PHE A 54 -21.63 17.72 -11.09
N ALA A 55 -20.86 18.70 -11.58
CA ALA A 55 -19.47 18.90 -11.18
C ALA A 55 -19.32 19.15 -9.67
N GLU A 56 -20.25 19.91 -9.07
CA GLU A 56 -20.29 20.19 -7.62
C GLU A 56 -20.31 18.90 -6.77
N GLN A 57 -20.95 17.84 -7.26
CA GLN A 57 -20.96 16.56 -6.57
C GLN A 57 -19.80 15.68 -7.01
N TYR A 58 -19.57 15.58 -8.32
CA TYR A 58 -18.60 14.67 -8.89
C TYR A 58 -17.16 14.97 -8.47
N VAL A 59 -16.72 16.24 -8.53
CA VAL A 59 -15.33 16.62 -8.26
C VAL A 59 -14.90 16.22 -6.84
N PRO A 60 -15.68 16.52 -5.78
CA PRO A 60 -15.38 16.01 -4.44
C PRO A 60 -15.29 14.48 -4.35
N TYR A 61 -16.21 13.74 -4.98
CA TYR A 61 -16.15 12.27 -4.96
C TYR A 61 -14.92 11.72 -5.66
N ARG A 62 -14.53 12.32 -6.79
CA ARG A 62 -13.30 12.00 -7.51
C ARG A 62 -12.08 12.22 -6.61
N THR A 63 -11.93 13.41 -6.03
CA THR A 63 -10.79 13.74 -5.17
C THR A 63 -10.72 12.82 -3.95
N ASN A 64 -11.86 12.48 -3.36
CA ASN A 64 -11.92 11.53 -2.24
C ASN A 64 -11.45 10.13 -2.64
N LEU A 65 -11.83 9.66 -3.83
CA LEU A 65 -11.38 8.36 -4.36
C LEU A 65 -9.87 8.34 -4.63
N GLU A 66 -9.33 9.38 -5.26
CA GLU A 66 -7.89 9.54 -5.49
C GLU A 66 -7.12 9.51 -4.16
N THR A 67 -7.55 10.33 -3.19
CA THR A 67 -6.95 10.40 -1.85
C THR A 67 -7.04 9.07 -1.11
N ALA A 68 -8.16 8.36 -1.21
CA ALA A 68 -8.32 7.05 -0.58
C ALA A 68 -7.37 6.01 -1.18
N GLY A 69 -7.18 6.02 -2.50
CA GLY A 69 -6.23 5.15 -3.19
C GLY A 69 -4.79 5.39 -2.73
N GLU A 70 -4.36 6.65 -2.64
CA GLU A 70 -3.02 7.02 -2.15
C GLU A 70 -2.79 6.56 -0.70
N ASN A 71 -3.79 6.73 0.17
CA ASN A 71 -3.73 6.29 1.56
C ASN A 71 -3.62 4.76 1.68
N MET A 72 -4.36 4.02 0.85
CA MET A 72 -4.24 2.57 0.78
C MET A 72 -2.86 2.14 0.29
N GLY A 73 -2.31 2.79 -0.75
CA GLY A 73 -0.96 2.53 -1.25
C GLY A 73 0.11 2.76 -0.18
N THR A 74 -0.02 3.85 0.58
CA THR A 74 0.86 4.18 1.72
C THR A 74 0.77 3.13 2.83
N THR A 75 -0.44 2.66 3.13
CA THR A 75 -0.68 1.63 4.15
C THR A 75 -0.03 0.30 3.75
N LEU A 76 -0.22 -0.13 2.50
CA LEU A 76 0.40 -1.35 1.99
C LEU A 76 1.93 -1.23 1.96
N GLY A 77 2.47 -0.07 1.61
CA GLY A 77 3.91 0.21 1.72
C GLY A 77 4.43 0.01 3.14
N SER A 78 3.79 0.67 4.12
CA SER A 78 4.15 0.56 5.54
C SER A 78 4.07 -0.87 6.06
N MET A 79 3.05 -1.64 5.63
CA MET A 79 2.92 -3.06 6.01
C MET A 79 4.09 -3.89 5.47
N ALA A 80 4.46 -3.72 4.20
CA ALA A 80 5.58 -4.46 3.61
C ALA A 80 6.92 -4.13 4.28
N ASP A 81 7.13 -2.87 4.64
CA ASP A 81 8.35 -2.43 5.33
C ASP A 81 8.38 -2.94 6.77
N GLY A 82 7.25 -2.97 7.47
CA GLY A 82 7.12 -3.59 8.78
C GLY A 82 7.43 -5.08 8.74
N GLN A 83 6.90 -5.83 7.77
CA GLN A 83 7.19 -7.25 7.58
C GLN A 83 8.68 -7.50 7.26
N THR A 84 9.29 -6.63 6.43
CA THR A 84 10.72 -6.70 6.10
C THR A 84 11.57 -6.45 7.35
N THR A 85 11.23 -5.42 8.12
CA THR A 85 11.94 -5.05 9.35
C THR A 85 11.83 -6.16 10.38
N ALA A 86 10.63 -6.72 10.60
CA ALA A 86 10.43 -7.85 11.50
C ALA A 86 11.31 -9.04 11.12
N ALA A 87 11.37 -9.41 9.84
CA ALA A 87 12.23 -10.51 9.38
C ALA A 87 13.71 -10.26 9.68
N VAL A 88 14.18 -9.03 9.53
CA VAL A 88 15.58 -8.66 9.83
C VAL A 88 15.86 -8.72 11.33
N GLU A 89 14.95 -8.23 12.17
CA GLU A 89 15.12 -8.26 13.62
C GLU A 89 15.13 -9.69 14.17
N PHE A 90 14.23 -10.56 13.67
CA PHE A 90 14.22 -11.97 14.08
C PHE A 90 15.50 -12.71 13.68
N ASP A 91 16.01 -12.51 12.46
CA ASP A 91 17.28 -13.11 12.04
C ASP A 91 18.45 -12.66 12.92
N ARG A 92 18.49 -11.38 13.31
CA ARG A 92 19.52 -10.83 14.22
C ARG A 92 19.44 -11.44 15.61
N MET A 93 18.22 -11.58 16.15
CA MET A 93 18.01 -12.21 17.45
C MET A 93 18.46 -13.67 17.44
N GLU A 94 18.17 -14.41 16.37
CA GLU A 94 18.58 -15.80 16.29
C GLU A 94 20.09 -15.98 16.11
N SER A 95 20.74 -15.15 15.28
CA SER A 95 22.21 -15.18 15.16
C SER A 95 22.90 -14.83 16.48
N GLY A 96 22.43 -13.78 17.16
CA GLY A 96 23.02 -13.35 18.43
C GLY A 96 22.84 -14.37 19.56
N ASN A 97 21.72 -15.10 19.56
CA ASN A 97 21.50 -16.19 20.50
C ASN A 97 22.44 -17.37 20.21
N ARG A 98 22.60 -17.80 18.95
CA ARG A 98 23.52 -18.89 18.59
C ARG A 98 24.97 -18.60 19.01
N ASP A 99 25.47 -17.40 18.72
CA ASP A 99 26.83 -16.99 19.09
C ASP A 99 27.08 -17.00 20.61
N SER A 100 26.03 -16.80 21.41
CA SER A 100 26.11 -16.86 22.89
C SER A 100 26.10 -18.29 23.44
N PHE A 101 25.63 -19.29 22.70
CA PHE A 101 25.61 -20.69 23.13
C PHE A 101 26.85 -21.49 22.69
N GLU A 102 27.61 -20.98 21.71
CA GLU A 102 28.87 -21.59 21.23
C GLU A 102 30.11 -21.13 22.03
N ARG A 103 29.93 -20.43 23.16
CA ARG A 103 31.00 -19.90 24.02
C ARG A 103 30.93 -20.48 25.43
#